data_AF-A0A183NU78-F1
#
_entry.id   AF-A0A183NU78-F1
#
_cell.length_a   1.000
_cell.length_b   1.000
_cell.length_c   1.000
_cell.angle_alpha   90.00
_cell.angle_beta   90.00
_cell.angle_gamma   90.00
#
_symmetry.space_group_name_H-M   'P 1'
#
loop_
_entity.id
_entity.type
_entity.pdbx_description
1 polymer ?
#
loop_
_entity_poly.entity_id
_entity_poly.type
_entity_poly.pdbx_seq_one_letter_code
_entity_poly.pdbx_strand_id
1 'polypeptide(L)'
;MILMAICWLGIFGVCCRSKVCLALYLAIVIAITIAVVALIITYKVQPTLVTSVLDSTVDSWATSYVSIVSGNTNSVLFASLMMLLQCCGSTSVTDITSSSNFATSDTYSSQSYTSMVRPIPCCKVDSSLALTDSTCPTTSSSTNQNDSTGCKTVIRSYITTSADVIMYVSFGVLAFLVSSILTFKRFFPFIFYYDLSFLFAQLTLFDLHISV
;
A
#
# COMPACT_ATOMS: atom_id res chain seq x y z
N MET A 1 2.25 10.44 -8.05
CA MET A 1 2.83 11.80 -8.05
C MET A 1 3.93 11.97 -7.00
N ILE A 2 3.68 11.63 -5.73
CA ILE A 2 4.69 11.72 -4.64
C ILE A 2 5.97 10.93 -4.94
N LEU A 3 5.84 9.68 -5.41
CA LEU A 3 6.99 8.83 -5.76
C LEU A 3 7.85 9.45 -6.88
N MET A 4 7.24 10.07 -7.89
CA MET A 4 7.99 10.73 -8.96
C MET A 4 8.78 11.93 -8.46
N ALA A 5 8.20 12.74 -7.57
CA ALA A 5 8.89 13.87 -6.96
C ALA A 5 10.10 13.41 -6.12
N ILE A 6 9.93 12.33 -5.35
CA ILE A 6 11.01 11.74 -4.54
C ILE A 6 12.14 11.21 -5.44
N CYS A 7 11.80 10.52 -6.54
CA CYS A 7 12.78 10.04 -7.52
C CYS A 7 13.54 11.20 -8.19
N TRP A 8 12.85 12.27 -8.58
CA TRP A 8 13.48 13.45 -9.17
C TRP A 8 14.42 14.13 -8.17
N LEU A 9 14.00 14.34 -6.93
CA LEU A 9 14.84 14.92 -5.87
C LEU A 9 16.09 14.09 -5.60
N GLY A 10 15.98 12.76 -5.64
CA GLY A 10 17.13 11.86 -5.52
C GLY A 10 18.12 12.00 -6.68
N ILE A 11 17.62 11.98 -7.93
CA ILE A 11 18.46 12.10 -9.14
C ILE A 11 19.13 13.48 -9.18
N PHE A 12 18.38 14.57 -9.01
CA PHE A 12 18.95 15.92 -9.01
C PHE A 12 19.89 16.16 -7.82
N GLY A 13 19.61 15.58 -6.65
CA GLY A 13 20.49 15.67 -5.49
C GLY A 13 21.88 15.09 -5.75
N VAL A 14 21.94 13.94 -6.44
CA VAL A 14 23.21 13.28 -6.81
C VAL A 14 23.86 13.97 -8.01
N CYS A 15 23.11 14.23 -9.09
CA CYS A 15 23.64 14.80 -10.34
C CYS A 15 24.13 16.24 -10.17
N CYS A 16 23.37 17.10 -9.48
CA CYS A 16 23.74 18.49 -9.25
C CYS A 16 24.64 18.66 -8.02
N ARG A 17 24.99 17.56 -7.33
CA ARG A 17 25.79 17.53 -6.09
C ARG A 17 25.27 18.53 -5.03
N SER A 18 23.96 18.79 -5.04
CA SER A 18 23.31 19.77 -4.19
C SER A 18 23.03 19.15 -2.83
N LYS A 19 23.73 19.66 -1.80
CA LYS A 19 23.57 19.22 -0.41
C LYS A 19 22.14 19.42 0.10
N VAL A 20 21.47 20.48 -0.36
CA VAL A 20 20.11 20.83 0.06
C VAL A 20 19.10 19.81 -0.48
N CYS A 21 19.21 19.42 -1.75
CA CYS A 21 18.30 18.44 -2.35
C CYS A 21 18.48 17.05 -1.73
N LEU A 22 19.72 16.66 -1.45
CA LEU A 22 20.02 15.39 -0.79
C LEU A 22 19.52 15.37 0.67
N ALA A 23 19.73 16.46 1.43
CA ALA A 23 19.23 16.58 2.80
C ALA A 23 17.70 16.54 2.87
N LEU A 24 17.01 17.24 1.95
CA LEU A 24 15.54 17.20 1.85
C LEU A 24 15.02 15.81 1.50
N TYR A 25 15.64 15.14 0.53
CA TYR A 25 15.30 13.76 0.18
C TYR A 25 15.42 12.84 1.40
N LEU A 26 16.53 12.95 2.14
CA LEU A 26 16.77 12.14 3.34
C LEU A 26 15.75 12.43 4.45
N ALA A 27 15.46 13.70 4.73
CA ALA A 27 14.49 14.09 5.73
C ALA A 27 13.09 13.52 5.42
N ILE A 28 12.69 13.56 4.14
CA ILE A 28 11.41 12.99 3.69
C ILE A 28 11.40 11.47 3.87
N VAL A 29 12.46 10.78 3.45
CA VAL A 29 12.54 9.31 3.59
C VAL A 29 12.50 8.89 5.06
N ILE A 30 13.26 9.56 5.94
CA ILE A 30 13.25 9.28 7.39
C ILE A 30 11.87 9.53 7.99
N ALA A 31 11.22 10.64 7.65
CA ALA A 31 9.88 10.96 8.14
C ALA A 31 8.86 9.89 7.71
N ILE A 32 8.92 9.44 6.46
CA ILE A 32 8.07 8.34 5.96
C ILE A 32 8.36 7.04 6.70
N THR A 33 9.64 6.70 6.92
CA THR A 33 10.00 5.48 7.65
C THR A 33 9.51 5.51 9.09
N ILE A 34 9.64 6.63 9.80
CA ILE A 34 9.11 6.80 11.16
C ILE A 34 7.59 6.60 11.16
N ALA A 35 6.87 7.19 10.20
CA ALA A 35 5.42 7.04 10.09
C ALA A 35 4.99 5.58 9.86
N VAL A 36 5.71 4.85 8.99
CA VAL A 36 5.43 3.43 8.72
C VAL A 36 5.71 2.56 9.95
N VAL A 37 6.83 2.78 10.64
CA VAL A 37 7.18 2.05 11.87
C VAL A 37 6.16 2.33 12.98
N ALA A 38 5.76 3.59 13.17
CA ALA A 38 4.72 3.96 14.12
C ALA A 38 3.40 3.25 13.84
N LEU A 39 2.97 3.19 12.57
CA LEU A 39 1.75 2.48 12.17
C LEU A 39 1.84 0.97 12.49
N ILE A 40 2.98 0.33 12.21
CA ILE A 40 3.19 -1.10 12.52
C ILE A 40 3.13 -1.33 14.04
N ILE A 41 3.75 -0.46 14.84
CA ILE A 41 3.71 -0.54 16.31
C ILE A 41 2.27 -0.38 16.80
N THR A 42 1.55 0.65 16.35
CA THR A 42 0.14 0.86 16.72
C THR A 42 -0.72 -0.34 16.35
N TYR A 43 -0.49 -0.94 15.18
CA TYR A 43 -1.20 -2.15 14.75
C TYR A 43 -0.93 -3.35 15.67
N LYS A 44 0.31 -3.56 16.12
CA LYS A 44 0.68 -4.66 17.02
C LYS A 44 0.19 -4.43 18.46
N VAL A 45 0.18 -3.17 18.94
CA VAL A 45 -0.22 -2.82 20.31
C VAL A 45 -1.75 -2.71 20.46
N GLN A 46 -2.42 -2.06 19.49
CA GLN A 46 -3.87 -1.87 19.47
C GLN A 46 -4.43 -2.14 18.07
N PRO A 47 -4.60 -3.43 17.68
CA PRO A 47 -5.06 -3.78 16.35
C PRO A 47 -6.45 -3.20 16.04
N THR A 48 -7.30 -3.04 17.06
CA THR A 48 -8.70 -2.60 16.93
C THR A 48 -8.87 -1.21 16.30
N LEU A 49 -7.97 -0.27 16.61
CA LEU A 49 -8.02 1.09 16.05
C LEU A 49 -7.71 1.08 14.56
N VAL A 50 -6.70 0.32 14.14
CA VAL A 50 -6.29 0.26 12.74
C VAL A 50 -7.25 -0.60 11.93
N THR A 51 -7.70 -1.74 12.47
CA THR A 51 -8.61 -2.64 11.78
C THR A 51 -9.99 -2.04 11.56
N SER A 52 -10.49 -1.19 12.46
CA SER A 52 -11.80 -0.53 12.29
C SER A 52 -11.78 0.52 11.17
N VAL A 53 -10.71 1.32 11.08
CA VAL A 53 -10.49 2.27 9.98
C VAL A 53 -10.31 1.53 8.66
N LEU A 54 -9.51 0.44 8.66
CA LEU A 54 -9.31 -0.40 7.48
C LEU A 54 -10.65 -1.01 7.02
N ASP A 55 -11.43 -1.57 7.93
CA ASP A 55 -12.72 -2.17 7.63
C ASP A 55 -13.68 -1.17 7.00
N SER A 56 -13.81 0.02 7.60
CA SER A 56 -14.69 1.08 7.12
C SER A 56 -14.26 1.57 5.73
N THR A 57 -12.95 1.63 5.49
CA THR A 57 -12.39 2.03 4.19
C THR A 57 -12.67 0.97 3.13
N VAL A 58 -12.49 -0.32 3.44
CA VAL A 58 -12.78 -1.43 2.53
C VAL A 58 -14.29 -1.51 2.23
N ASP A 59 -15.15 -1.29 3.23
CA ASP A 59 -16.60 -1.20 3.03
C ASP A 59 -16.97 -0.05 2.09
N SER A 60 -16.35 1.12 2.27
CA SER A 60 -16.55 2.28 1.40
C SER A 60 -16.11 1.99 -0.05
N TRP A 61 -14.98 1.31 -0.23
CA TRP A 61 -14.49 0.94 -1.56
C TRP A 61 -15.37 -0.12 -2.23
N ALA A 62 -15.86 -1.10 -1.48
CA ALA A 62 -16.77 -2.13 -1.99
C ALA A 62 -18.12 -1.54 -2.43
N THR A 63 -18.71 -0.66 -1.62
CA THR A 63 -20.01 -0.04 -1.92
C THR A 63 -19.93 1.00 -3.04
N SER A 64 -18.79 1.70 -3.17
CA SER A 64 -18.50 2.65 -4.26
C SER A 64 -17.99 1.97 -5.53
N TYR A 65 -17.81 0.65 -5.55
CA TYR A 65 -17.32 -0.06 -6.71
C TYR A 65 -18.38 -0.09 -7.82
N VAL A 66 -18.02 0.43 -8.99
CA VAL A 66 -18.89 0.42 -10.18
C VAL A 66 -18.47 -0.67 -11.14
N SER A 67 -17.25 -0.58 -11.67
CA SER A 67 -16.69 -1.49 -12.66
C SER A 67 -15.17 -1.29 -12.77
N ILE A 68 -14.44 -2.28 -13.30
CA ILE A 68 -13.00 -2.16 -13.53
C ILE A 68 -12.67 -1.13 -14.63
N VAL A 69 -13.61 -0.87 -15.55
CA VAL A 69 -13.47 0.07 -16.68
C VAL A 69 -14.16 1.42 -16.41
N SER A 70 -14.87 1.57 -15.29
CA SER A 70 -15.55 2.82 -14.91
C SER A 70 -14.62 4.04 -14.82
N GLY A 71 -13.30 3.84 -14.77
CA GLY A 71 -12.30 4.90 -14.78
C GLY A 71 -12.16 5.62 -13.44
N ASN A 72 -12.95 5.25 -12.41
CA ASN A 72 -12.80 5.79 -11.07
C ASN A 72 -11.58 5.15 -10.39
N THR A 73 -10.63 5.99 -9.94
CA THR A 73 -9.39 5.55 -9.29
C THR A 73 -9.63 4.55 -8.17
N ASN A 74 -10.66 4.74 -7.36
CA ASN A 74 -10.96 3.85 -6.24
C ASN A 74 -11.44 2.47 -6.71
N SER A 75 -12.26 2.41 -7.75
CA SER A 75 -12.77 1.15 -8.31
C SER A 75 -11.67 0.35 -9.00
N VAL A 76 -10.77 1.02 -9.73
CA VAL A 76 -9.64 0.37 -10.40
C VAL A 76 -8.63 -0.18 -9.39
N LEU A 77 -8.31 0.60 -8.36
CA LEU A 77 -7.40 0.15 -7.28
C LEU A 77 -8.00 -1.04 -6.53
N PHE A 78 -9.28 -0.96 -6.18
CA PHE A 78 -9.96 -2.05 -5.48
C PHE A 78 -10.06 -3.31 -6.34
N ALA A 79 -10.30 -3.18 -7.66
CA ALA A 79 -10.27 -4.29 -8.60
C ALA A 79 -8.90 -5.00 -8.63
N SER A 80 -7.82 -4.21 -8.67
CA SER A 80 -6.46 -4.76 -8.66
C SER A 80 -6.14 -5.48 -7.35
N LEU A 81 -6.60 -4.92 -6.22
CA LEU A 81 -6.44 -5.53 -4.91
C LEU A 81 -7.18 -6.88 -4.82
N MET A 82 -8.43 -6.94 -5.29
CA MET A 82 -9.23 -8.18 -5.33
C MET A 82 -8.54 -9.27 -6.17
N MET A 83 -8.00 -8.91 -7.35
CA MET A 83 -7.25 -9.86 -8.20
C MET A 83 -5.94 -10.32 -7.56
N LEU A 84 -5.18 -9.41 -6.94
CA LEU A 84 -3.87 -9.73 -6.37
C LEU A 84 -3.99 -10.57 -5.09
N LEU A 85 -4.99 -10.27 -4.25
CA LEU A 85 -5.24 -10.95 -2.97
C LEU A 85 -6.21 -12.13 -3.09
N GLN A 86 -6.78 -12.38 -4.27
CA GLN A 86 -7.76 -13.45 -4.51
C GLN A 86 -8.94 -13.39 -3.53
N CYS A 87 -9.49 -12.18 -3.34
CA CYS A 87 -10.61 -11.90 -2.45
C CYS A 87 -11.72 -11.16 -3.19
N CYS A 88 -12.94 -11.17 -2.66
CA CYS A 88 -14.08 -10.51 -3.29
C CYS A 88 -14.91 -9.70 -2.28
N GLY A 89 -15.14 -8.43 -2.61
CA GLY A 89 -15.88 -7.53 -1.75
C GLY A 89 -15.21 -7.29 -0.41
N SER A 90 -15.99 -6.79 0.54
CA SER A 90 -15.46 -6.48 1.87
C SER A 90 -15.41 -7.74 2.74
N THR A 91 -16.57 -8.36 2.88
CA THR A 91 -16.80 -9.65 3.54
C THR A 91 -17.20 -10.73 2.54
N SER A 92 -17.91 -10.33 1.48
CA SER A 92 -18.35 -11.23 0.41
C SER A 92 -18.74 -10.46 -0.85
N VAL A 93 -19.01 -11.19 -1.93
CA VAL A 93 -19.46 -10.63 -3.22
C VAL A 93 -20.74 -9.80 -3.11
N THR A 94 -21.62 -10.09 -2.14
CA THR A 94 -22.89 -9.38 -1.98
C THR A 94 -22.71 -7.92 -1.60
N ASP A 95 -21.59 -7.56 -0.97
CA ASP A 95 -21.30 -6.17 -0.57
C ASP A 95 -21.18 -5.24 -1.79
N ILE A 96 -20.80 -5.81 -2.94
CA ILE A 96 -20.69 -5.09 -4.20
C ILE A 96 -21.99 -5.23 -5.00
N THR A 97 -22.52 -6.46 -5.13
CA THR A 97 -23.67 -6.71 -6.02
C THR A 97 -25.00 -6.20 -5.47
N SER A 98 -25.09 -5.98 -4.15
CA SER A 98 -26.22 -5.29 -3.52
C SER A 98 -26.16 -3.77 -3.68
N SER A 99 -25.01 -3.22 -4.06
CA SER A 99 -24.86 -1.78 -4.32
C SER A 99 -25.54 -1.40 -5.63
N SER A 100 -26.30 -0.29 -5.60
CA SER A 100 -26.91 0.29 -6.80
C SER A 100 -25.89 0.81 -7.82
N ASN A 101 -24.62 0.94 -7.42
CA ASN A 101 -23.55 1.44 -8.25
C ASN A 101 -22.92 0.36 -9.13
N PHE A 102 -23.15 -0.92 -8.82
CA PHE A 102 -22.51 -2.02 -9.54
C PHE A 102 -23.01 -2.13 -10.98
N ALA A 103 -22.09 -2.09 -11.93
CA ALA A 103 -22.39 -2.27 -13.34
C ALA A 103 -22.53 -3.76 -13.67
N THR A 104 -23.70 -4.16 -14.18
CA THR A 104 -23.99 -5.54 -14.63
C THR A 104 -23.43 -5.86 -16.02
N SER A 105 -22.77 -4.89 -16.67
CA SER A 105 -22.09 -5.04 -17.95
C SER A 105 -20.72 -4.35 -17.94
N ASP A 106 -19.68 -5.02 -18.45
CA ASP A 106 -18.31 -4.55 -18.43
C ASP A 106 -17.49 -5.27 -19.52
N THR A 107 -16.39 -4.66 -19.94
CA THR A 107 -15.53 -5.20 -21.01
C THR A 107 -14.14 -5.49 -20.46
N TYR A 108 -13.69 -6.72 -20.54
CA TYR A 108 -12.37 -7.12 -20.06
C TYR A 108 -11.68 -8.06 -21.04
N SER A 109 -10.41 -7.79 -21.32
CA SER A 109 -9.61 -8.55 -22.31
C SER A 109 -10.30 -8.68 -23.69
N SER A 110 -10.87 -7.58 -24.18
CA SER A 110 -11.63 -7.52 -25.45
C SER A 110 -12.90 -8.36 -25.51
N GLN A 111 -13.38 -8.88 -24.37
CA GLN A 111 -14.66 -9.57 -24.25
C GLN A 111 -15.65 -8.72 -23.44
N SER A 112 -16.85 -8.54 -23.99
CA SER A 112 -17.96 -7.86 -23.33
C SER A 112 -18.80 -8.87 -22.54
N TYR A 113 -18.90 -8.66 -21.23
CA TYR A 113 -19.75 -9.45 -20.35
C TYR A 113 -21.05 -8.71 -20.10
N THR A 114 -22.18 -9.39 -20.31
CA THR A 114 -23.54 -8.88 -20.01
C THR A 114 -24.18 -9.76 -18.95
N SER A 115 -25.01 -9.17 -18.08
CA SER A 115 -25.70 -9.88 -16.99
C SER A 115 -24.74 -10.52 -15.98
N MET A 116 -23.69 -9.78 -15.60
CA MET A 116 -22.75 -10.28 -14.59
C MET A 116 -23.40 -10.38 -13.22
N VAL A 117 -23.20 -11.54 -12.59
CA VAL A 117 -23.66 -11.83 -11.22
C VAL A 117 -22.61 -11.37 -10.20
N ARG A 118 -21.39 -11.05 -10.65
CA ARG A 118 -20.24 -10.65 -9.83
C ARG A 118 -19.25 -9.79 -10.60
N PRO A 119 -18.40 -9.01 -9.91
CA PRO A 119 -17.29 -8.33 -10.55
C PRO A 119 -16.26 -9.30 -11.14
N ILE A 120 -15.77 -9.00 -12.33
CA ILE A 120 -14.61 -9.68 -12.96
C ILE A 120 -13.42 -9.87 -12.00
N PRO A 121 -12.98 -8.86 -11.20
CA PRO A 121 -11.84 -9.05 -10.29
C PRO A 121 -12.06 -10.04 -9.14
N CYS A 122 -13.29 -10.52 -8.92
CA CYS A 122 -13.60 -11.58 -7.95
C CYS A 122 -13.36 -13.00 -8.49
N CYS A 123 -13.11 -13.13 -9.79
CA CYS A 123 -12.76 -14.39 -10.43
C CYS A 123 -11.29 -14.73 -10.23
N LYS A 124 -10.96 -16.02 -10.16
CA LYS A 124 -9.56 -16.45 -10.10
C LYS A 124 -8.85 -16.09 -11.40
N VAL A 125 -7.66 -15.54 -11.22
CA VAL A 125 -6.76 -15.18 -12.33
C VAL A 125 -5.48 -16.00 -12.23
N ASP A 126 -4.85 -16.24 -13.37
CA ASP A 126 -3.56 -16.89 -13.45
C ASP A 126 -2.39 -15.92 -13.22
N SER A 127 -1.15 -16.40 -13.35
CA SER A 127 0.06 -15.59 -13.20
C SER A 127 0.22 -14.49 -14.26
N SER A 128 -0.55 -14.55 -15.35
CA SER A 128 -0.62 -13.51 -16.38
C SER A 128 -1.77 -12.51 -16.17
N LEU A 129 -2.46 -12.60 -15.02
CA LEU A 129 -3.67 -11.84 -14.70
C LEU A 129 -4.84 -12.13 -15.66
N ALA A 130 -4.77 -13.23 -16.42
CA ALA A 130 -5.88 -13.67 -17.25
C ALA A 130 -6.87 -14.49 -16.43
N LEU A 131 -8.16 -14.37 -16.72
CA LEU A 131 -9.18 -15.18 -16.07
C LEU A 131 -8.92 -16.65 -16.37
N THR A 132 -8.81 -17.47 -15.33
CA THR A 132 -8.71 -18.92 -15.48
C THR A 132 -10.00 -19.49 -16.07
N ASP A 133 -11.14 -18.85 -15.80
CA ASP A 133 -12.45 -19.22 -16.31
C ASP A 133 -13.21 -17.99 -16.83
N SER A 134 -13.38 -17.93 -18.15
CA SER A 134 -14.10 -16.84 -18.82
C SER A 134 -15.59 -16.78 -18.49
N THR A 135 -16.19 -17.85 -17.94
CA THR A 135 -17.62 -17.89 -17.58
C THR A 135 -17.90 -17.44 -16.15
N CYS A 136 -16.86 -17.32 -15.32
CA CYS A 136 -16.99 -16.95 -13.92
C CYS A 136 -17.84 -15.69 -13.66
N PRO A 137 -17.71 -14.57 -14.41
CA PRO A 137 -18.49 -13.35 -14.15
C PRO A 137 -20.02 -13.53 -14.30
N THR A 138 -20.45 -14.48 -15.11
CA THR A 138 -21.87 -14.69 -15.47
C THR A 138 -22.49 -15.92 -14.80
N THR A 139 -21.68 -16.89 -14.37
CA THR A 139 -22.17 -18.08 -13.66
C THR A 139 -22.26 -17.84 -12.15
N SER A 140 -23.28 -18.41 -11.51
CA SER A 140 -23.46 -18.35 -10.05
C SER A 140 -22.67 -19.42 -9.28
N SER A 141 -22.23 -20.49 -9.95
CA SER A 141 -21.54 -21.63 -9.34
C SER A 141 -20.32 -22.02 -10.17
N SER A 142 -19.16 -21.47 -9.83
CA SER A 142 -17.87 -21.94 -10.33
C SER A 142 -16.94 -22.24 -9.14
N THR A 143 -16.13 -23.30 -9.25
CA THR A 143 -15.04 -23.58 -8.29
C THR A 143 -13.90 -22.55 -8.38
N ASN A 144 -14.00 -21.65 -9.37
CA ASN A 144 -12.98 -20.70 -9.79
C ASN A 144 -13.25 -19.27 -9.32
N GLN A 145 -14.07 -19.10 -8.28
CA GLN A 145 -14.46 -17.80 -7.73
C GLN A 145 -14.14 -17.65 -6.24
N ASN A 146 -14.00 -16.41 -5.76
CA ASN A 146 -13.62 -16.09 -4.37
C ASN A 146 -14.76 -15.42 -3.58
N ASP A 147 -16.03 -15.81 -3.80
CA ASP A 147 -17.21 -15.12 -3.22
C ASP A 147 -17.28 -15.10 -1.71
N SER A 148 -16.84 -16.20 -1.10
CA SER A 148 -16.87 -16.39 0.35
C SER A 148 -15.64 -15.79 1.05
N THR A 149 -14.66 -15.34 0.27
CA THR A 149 -13.39 -14.82 0.79
C THR A 149 -13.41 -13.30 0.74
N GLY A 150 -13.87 -12.67 1.82
CA GLY A 150 -13.85 -11.22 1.95
C GLY A 150 -12.44 -10.62 2.01
N CYS A 151 -12.23 -9.45 1.40
CA CYS A 151 -10.91 -8.81 1.40
C CYS A 151 -10.45 -8.36 2.79
N LYS A 152 -11.36 -8.07 3.73
CA LYS A 152 -10.97 -7.67 5.10
C LYS A 152 -10.07 -8.69 5.80
N THR A 153 -10.42 -9.97 5.72
CA THR A 153 -9.67 -11.05 6.40
C THR A 153 -8.32 -11.28 5.73
N VAL A 154 -8.30 -11.29 4.40
CA VAL A 154 -7.07 -11.49 3.62
C VAL A 154 -6.10 -10.32 3.78
N ILE A 155 -6.58 -9.08 3.72
CA ILE A 155 -5.75 -7.88 3.91
C ILE A 155 -5.13 -7.89 5.32
N ARG A 156 -5.90 -8.21 6.36
CA ARG A 156 -5.36 -8.32 7.74
C ARG A 156 -4.26 -9.36 7.83
N SER A 157 -4.49 -10.55 7.25
CA SER A 157 -3.48 -11.61 7.21
C SER A 157 -2.22 -11.14 6.48
N TYR A 158 -2.39 -10.56 5.29
CA TYR A 158 -1.28 -10.06 4.48
C TYR A 158 -0.47 -8.96 5.18
N ILE A 159 -1.15 -8.02 5.86
CA ILE A 159 -0.50 -6.98 6.67
C ILE A 159 0.30 -7.63 7.80
N THR A 160 -0.26 -8.61 8.53
CA THR A 160 0.47 -9.26 9.64
C THR A 160 1.72 -9.98 9.18
N THR A 161 1.64 -10.72 8.06
CA THR A 161 2.77 -11.47 7.50
C THR A 161 3.82 -10.53 6.91
N SER A 162 3.38 -9.47 6.22
CA SER A 162 4.28 -8.54 5.56
C SER A 162 4.90 -7.51 6.50
N ALA A 163 4.25 -7.20 7.63
CA ALA A 163 4.72 -6.18 8.58
C ALA A 163 6.13 -6.47 9.09
N ASP A 164 6.42 -7.73 9.41
CA ASP A 164 7.73 -8.12 9.93
C ASP A 164 8.81 -7.95 8.85
N VAL A 165 8.52 -8.33 7.60
CA VAL A 165 9.42 -8.13 6.44
C VAL A 165 9.64 -6.64 6.18
N ILE A 166 8.57 -5.84 6.16
CA ILE A 166 8.62 -4.39 5.92
C ILE A 166 9.47 -3.69 6.99
N MET A 167 9.37 -4.14 8.24
CA MET A 167 10.19 -3.61 9.33
C MET A 167 11.68 -3.85 9.08
N TYR A 168 12.09 -5.09 8.77
CA TYR A 168 13.49 -5.40 8.47
C TYR A 168 14.02 -4.65 7.24
N VAL A 169 13.22 -4.56 6.17
CA VAL A 169 13.57 -3.81 4.96
C VAL A 169 13.76 -2.32 5.28
N SER A 170 12.88 -1.74 6.09
CA SER A 170 12.96 -0.33 6.48
C SER A 170 14.24 -0.01 7.25
N PHE A 171 14.61 -0.84 8.23
CA PHE A 171 15.88 -0.69 8.95
C PHE A 171 17.08 -0.87 8.03
N GLY A 172 17.03 -1.83 7.10
CA GLY A 172 18.09 -2.06 6.11
C GLY A 172 18.33 -0.84 5.21
N VAL A 173 17.24 -0.22 4.71
CA VAL A 173 17.32 0.99 3.89
C VAL A 173 17.91 2.16 4.68
N LEU A 174 17.49 2.38 5.92
CA LEU A 174 18.06 3.43 6.77
C LEU A 174 19.55 3.20 7.05
N ALA A 175 19.95 1.96 7.38
CA ALA A 175 21.34 1.62 7.64
C ALA A 175 22.22 1.83 6.41
N PHE A 176 21.73 1.46 5.22
CA PHE A 176 22.42 1.71 3.95
C PHE A 176 22.57 3.21 3.68
N LEU A 177 21.51 4.00 3.87
CA LEU A 177 21.54 5.45 3.70
C LEU A 177 22.54 6.11 4.66
N VAL A 178 22.53 5.77 5.95
CA VAL A 178 23.49 6.31 6.94
C VAL A 178 24.92 5.92 6.60
N SER A 179 25.16 4.68 6.16
CA SER A 179 26.49 4.20 5.76
C SER A 179 27.04 4.95 4.54
N SER A 180 26.18 5.22 3.55
CA SER A 180 26.55 6.01 2.37
C SER A 180 26.94 7.46 2.74
N ILE A 181 26.27 8.05 3.72
CA ILE A 181 26.54 9.40 4.21
C ILE A 181 27.83 9.45 5.03
N LEU A 182 28.08 8.46 5.90
CA LEU A 182 29.32 8.36 6.67
C LEU A 182 30.55 8.23 5.77
N THR A 183 30.43 7.45 4.69
CA THR A 183 31.48 7.31 3.68
C THR A 183 31.73 8.63 2.95
N PHE A 184 30.67 9.38 2.63
CA PHE A 184 30.77 10.71 2.02
C PHE A 184 31.37 11.76 2.98
N LYS A 185 31.02 11.68 4.27
CA LYS A 185 31.54 12.55 5.36
C LYS A 185 33.04 12.30 5.61
N ARG A 186 33.53 11.07 5.43
CA ARG A 186 34.95 10.72 5.51
C ARG A 186 35.79 11.33 4.37
N PHE A 187 35.16 11.70 3.25
CA PHE A 187 35.79 12.36 2.11
C PHE A 187 35.71 13.90 2.16
N PHE A 188 34.75 14.48 2.91
CA PHE A 188 34.63 15.94 3.16
C PHE A 188 34.27 16.24 4.63
N PRO A 189 35.26 16.42 5.53
CA PRO A 189 35.01 16.51 6.97
C PRO A 189 34.42 17.86 7.46
N PHE A 190 34.45 18.93 6.65
CA PHE A 190 34.15 20.29 7.12
C PHE A 190 32.68 20.72 7.13
N ILE A 191 31.74 19.91 6.59
CA ILE A 191 30.37 20.37 6.29
C ILE A 191 29.29 19.77 7.21
N PHE A 192 29.61 18.76 8.02
CA PHE A 192 28.63 17.94 8.74
C PHE A 192 28.48 18.24 10.24
N TYR A 193 28.94 19.41 10.71
CA TYR A 193 28.87 19.75 12.14
C TYR A 193 27.47 20.20 12.57
N TYR A 194 26.63 20.71 11.65
CA TYR A 194 25.29 21.22 11.98
C TYR A 194 24.15 20.18 11.96
N ASP A 195 24.29 19.08 11.22
CA ASP A 195 23.21 18.09 11.06
C ASP A 195 23.14 17.06 12.21
N LEU A 196 24.29 16.74 12.84
CA LEU A 196 24.34 15.76 13.92
C LEU A 196 23.75 16.29 15.23
N SER A 197 23.79 17.61 15.45
CA SER A 197 23.17 18.27 16.60
C SER A 197 21.65 18.20 16.53
N PHE A 198 21.06 18.21 15.34
CA PHE A 198 19.61 18.10 15.15
C PHE A 198 19.12 16.65 15.36
N LEU A 199 19.91 15.67 14.93
CA LEU A 199 19.65 14.25 15.14
C LEU A 199 19.77 13.86 16.63
N PHE A 200 20.75 14.41 17.36
CA PHE A 200 20.85 14.19 18.82
C PHE A 200 19.73 14.90 19.59
N ALA A 201 19.29 16.10 19.16
CA ALA A 201 18.21 16.82 19.83
C ALA A 201 16.86 16.08 19.77
N GLN A 202 16.56 15.40 18.65
CA GLN A 202 15.34 14.58 18.56
C GLN A 202 15.41 13.29 19.38
N LEU A 203 16.58 12.65 19.49
CA LEU A 203 16.75 11.48 20.35
C LEU A 203 16.65 11.82 21.84
N THR A 204 17.21 12.96 22.28
CA THR A 204 17.09 13.40 23.69
C THR A 204 15.67 13.85 24.07
N LEU A 205 14.84 14.27 23.12
CA LEU A 205 13.43 14.60 23.36
C LEU A 205 12.54 13.35 23.48
N PHE A 206 12.94 12.24 22.86
CA PHE A 206 12.18 10.99 22.92
C PHE A 206 12.44 10.23 24.24
N ASP A 207 13.65 10.31 24.81
CA ASP A 207 13.94 9.74 26.14
C ASP A 207 13.26 10.50 27.29
N LEU A 208 13.00 11.81 27.14
CA LEU A 208 12.38 12.60 28.21
C LEU A 208 10.87 12.36 28.37
N HIS A 209 10.21 11.72 27.40
CA HIS A 209 8.75 11.51 27.43
C HIS A 209 8.35 10.09 27.90
N ILE A 210 9.32 9.22 28.22
CA ILE A 210 9.11 7.87 28.75
C ILE A 210 9.34 7.78 30.26
N SER A 211 9.83 8.85 30.91
CA SER A 211 10.06 8.91 32.36
C SER A 211 9.44 10.14 33.02
N VAL A 212 8.12 10.32 32.88
CA VAL A 212 7.25 11.03 33.84
C VAL A 212 5.90 10.33 33.89
#